data_AF-A0A3D0ST17-F1
#
_entry.id   AF-A0A3D0ST17-F1
#
_cell.length_a   1.000
_cell.length_b   1.000
_cell.length_c   1.000
_cell.angle_alpha   90.00
_cell.angle_beta   90.00
_cell.angle_gamma   90.00
#
_symmetry.space_group_name_H-M   'P 1'
#
loop_
_entity.id
_entity.type
_entity.pdbx_description
1 polymer ?
#
loop_
_entity_poly.entity_id
_entity_poly.type
_entity_poly.pdbx_seq_one_letter_code
_entity_poly.pdbx_strand_id
1 'polypeptide(L)' 'ENMRREGYELAVSRPEVIVLEIDGEPCEPYEQLTVDVEEQHQGAIMEKLGERRGELLDMQPDGKGRVR' A
#
# COMPACT_ATOMS: atom_id res chain seq x y z
N GLU A 1 -8.66 -5.44 16.11
CA GLU A 1 -9.92 -4.75 16.48
C GLU A 1 -10.90 -5.64 17.24
N ASN A 2 -11.14 -6.90 16.82
CA ASN A 2 -12.05 -7.82 17.55
C ASN A 2 -11.69 -8.02 19.03
N MET A 3 -10.41 -8.25 19.36
CA MET A 3 -9.97 -8.42 20.75
C MET A 3 -10.34 -7.22 21.66
N ARG A 4 -10.31 -5.99 21.14
CA ARG A 4 -10.77 -4.82 21.91
C ARG A 4 -12.27 -4.86 22.18
N ARG A 5 -13.06 -5.32 21.21
CA ARG A 5 -14.53 -5.47 21.34
C ARG A 5 -14.91 -6.62 22.27
N GLU A 6 -14.03 -7.60 22.40
CA GLU A 6 -14.16 -8.72 23.35
C GLU A 6 -13.67 -8.36 24.76
N GLY A 7 -13.21 -7.12 24.99
CA GLY A 7 -12.83 -6.62 26.31
C GLY A 7 -11.38 -6.87 26.72
N TYR A 8 -10.50 -7.27 25.78
CA TYR A 8 -9.07 -7.39 26.04
C TYR A 8 -8.37 -6.02 26.06
N GLU A 9 -7.44 -5.86 26.99
CA GLU A 9 -6.46 -4.78 26.99
C GLU A 9 -5.11 -5.32 26.50
N LEU A 10 -4.48 -4.60 25.58
CA LEU A 10 -3.23 -5.01 24.95
C LEU A 10 -2.41 -3.80 24.50
N ALA A 11 -1.10 -3.98 24.43
CA ALA A 11 -0.17 -3.06 23.79
C ALA A 11 0.37 -3.69 22.51
N VAL A 12 0.48 -2.91 21.44
CA VAL A 12 1.02 -3.35 20.15
C VAL A 12 2.32 -2.63 19.85
N SER A 13 3.31 -3.36 19.34
CA SER A 13 4.51 -2.78 18.74
C SER A 13 4.23 -2.29 17.32
N ARG A 14 5.19 -1.56 16.73
CA ARG A 14 5.13 -1.19 15.32
C ARG A 14 5.20 -2.47 14.46
N PRO A 15 4.33 -2.63 13.45
CA PRO A 15 4.44 -3.74 12.51
C PRO A 15 5.70 -3.59 11.65
N GLU A 16 6.39 -4.70 11.44
CA GLU A 16 7.58 -4.82 10.60
C GLU A 16 7.35 -5.91 9.55
N VAL A 17 7.97 -5.75 8.39
CA VAL A 17 7.94 -6.79 7.34
C VAL A 17 8.82 -7.97 7.75
N ILE A 18 8.42 -9.17 7.35
CA ILE A 18 9.25 -10.36 7.53
C ILE A 18 10.13 -10.48 6.29
N VAL A 19 11.44 -10.31 6.46
CA VAL A 19 12.43 -10.55 5.40
C VAL A 19 12.71 -12.04 5.32
N LEU A 20 12.67 -12.61 4.11
CA LEU A 20 12.96 -14.01 3.85
C LEU A 20 14.21 -14.14 2.99
N GLU A 21 14.96 -15.22 3.16
CA GLU A 21 16.08 -15.55 2.26
C GLU A 21 15.55 -16.42 1.12
N ILE A 22 15.71 -15.96 -0.12
CA ILE A 22 15.33 -16.69 -1.33
C ILE A 22 16.57 -16.74 -2.22
N ASP A 23 17.03 -17.95 -2.54
CA ASP A 23 18.24 -18.16 -3.37
C ASP A 23 19.51 -17.44 -2.86
N GLY A 24 19.62 -17.25 -1.53
CA GLY A 24 20.73 -16.56 -0.89
C GLY A 24 20.60 -15.03 -0.83
N GLU A 25 19.48 -14.47 -1.30
CA GLU A 25 19.21 -13.03 -1.28
C GLU A 25 18.08 -12.69 -0.28
N PRO A 26 18.23 -11.61 0.51
CA PRO A 26 17.16 -11.13 1.39
C PRO A 26 16.06 -10.46 0.56
N CYS A 27 14.83 -10.97 0.68
CA CYS A 27 13.65 -10.47 -0.02
C CYS A 27 12.58 -9.99 0.97
N GLU A 28 11.96 -8.85 0.68
CA GLU A 28 10.80 -8.33 1.40
C GLU A 28 9.50 -8.59 0.60
N PRO A 29 8.34 -8.70 1.27
CA PRO A 29 7.07 -8.89 0.59
C PRO A 29 6.63 -7.61 -0.16
N TYR A 30 6.06 -7.79 -1.34
CA TYR A 30 5.43 -6.73 -2.14
C TYR A 30 3.92 -6.97 -2.26
N GLU A 31 3.15 -5.90 -2.41
CA GLU A 31 1.70 -5.96 -2.64
C GLU A 31 1.32 -5.25 -3.94
N GLN A 32 0.28 -5.76 -4.61
CA GLN A 32 -0.35 -5.07 -5.73
C GLN A 32 -1.42 -4.11 -5.21
N LEU A 33 -1.29 -2.84 -5.57
CA LEU A 33 -2.21 -1.78 -5.18
C LEU A 33 -2.93 -1.25 -6.43
N THR A 34 -4.24 -1.11 -6.32
CA THR A 34 -5.08 -0.40 -7.30
C THR A 34 -5.76 0.76 -6.59
N VAL A 35 -5.68 1.96 -7.15
CA VAL A 35 -6.24 3.17 -6.53
C VAL A 35 -7.12 3.88 -7.53
N ASP A 36 -8.39 4.07 -7.17
CA ASP A 36 -9.37 4.76 -8.02
C ASP A 36 -9.64 6.14 -7.42
N VAL A 37 -9.18 7.19 -8.09
CA VAL A 37 -9.25 8.59 -7.61
C VAL A 37 -9.77 9.52 -8.67
N GLU A 38 -10.23 10.69 -8.24
CA GLU A 38 -10.49 11.80 -9.18
C GLU A 38 -9.17 12.31 -9.76
N GLU A 39 -9.18 12.75 -11.02
CA GLU A 39 -7.99 13.22 -11.75
C GLU A 39 -7.23 14.31 -10.98
N GLN A 40 -7.95 15.19 -10.27
CA GLN A 40 -7.35 16.25 -9.44
C GLN A 40 -6.43 15.73 -8.33
N HIS A 41 -6.57 14.48 -7.90
CA HIS A 41 -5.76 13.86 -6.84
C HIS A 41 -4.62 12.99 -7.39
N GLN A 42 -4.63 12.70 -8.69
CA GLN A 42 -3.70 11.76 -9.32
C GLN A 42 -2.23 12.11 -9.01
N GLY A 43 -1.82 13.36 -9.20
CA GLY A 43 -0.44 13.81 -8.99
C GLY A 43 0.04 13.59 -7.55
N ALA A 44 -0.76 14.02 -6.57
CA ALA A 44 -0.42 13.89 -5.15
C ALA A 44 -0.33 12.43 -4.69
N ILE A 45 -1.21 11.56 -5.22
CA ILE A 45 -1.17 10.13 -4.92
C ILE A 45 0.07 9.47 -5.53
N MET A 46 0.39 9.78 -6.79
CA MET A 46 1.59 9.26 -7.45
C MET A 46 2.87 9.66 -6.71
N GLU A 47 2.99 10.92 -6.30
CA GLU A 47 4.15 11.39 -5.52
C GLU A 47 4.28 10.63 -4.20
N LYS A 48 3.17 10.45 -3.47
CA LYS A 48 3.17 9.74 -2.18
C LYS A 48 3.47 8.25 -2.31
N LEU A 49 3.06 7.61 -3.42
CA LEU A 49 3.40 6.21 -3.69
C LEU A 49 4.88 6.09 -4.09
N GLY A 50 5.40 7.02 -4.91
CA GLY A 50 6.82 7.07 -5.26
C GLY A 50 7.74 7.24 -4.04
N GLU A 51 7.40 8.13 -3.11
CA GLU A 51 8.10 8.28 -1.82
C GLU A 51 8.14 6.97 -1.00
N ARG A 52 7.14 6.10 -1.20
CA ARG A 52 7.01 4.78 -0.52
C ARG A 52 7.60 3.63 -1.32
N ARG A 53 8.40 3.92 -2.35
CA ARG A 53 9.00 2.94 -3.28
C ARG A 53 7.96 2.14 -4.08
N GLY A 54 6.78 2.71 -4.29
CA GLY A 54 5.79 2.15 -5.20
C GLY A 54 6.21 2.37 -6.66
N GLU A 55 6.01 1.34 -7.48
CA GLU A 55 6.21 1.41 -8.92
C GLU A 55 4.86 1.48 -9.63
N LEU A 56 4.71 2.46 -10.54
CA LEU A 56 3.51 2.59 -11.36
C LEU A 56 3.57 1.54 -12.49
N LEU A 57 2.64 0.59 -12.47
CA LEU A 57 2.57 -0.48 -13.46
C LEU A 57 1.56 -0.20 -14.58
N ASP A 58 0.43 0.42 -14.24
CA ASP A 58 -0.65 0.72 -15.19
C ASP A 58 -1.41 1.97 -14.75
N MET A 59 -2.06 2.64 -15.71
CA MET A 59 -2.90 3.81 -15.47
C MET A 59 -4.01 3.88 -16.52
N GLN A 60 -5.26 3.90 -16.06
CA GLN A 60 -6.44 3.88 -16.91
C GLN A 60 -7.41 5.01 -16.54
N PRO A 61 -7.47 6.10 -17.34
CA PRO A 61 -8.49 7.13 -17.19
C PRO A 61 -9.86 6.63 -17.70
N ASP A 62 -10.93 6.97 -16.99
CA ASP A 62 -12.29 6.56 -17.36
C ASP A 62 -13.01 7.54 -18.31
N GLY A 63 -12.38 8.68 -18.60
CA GLY A 63 -12.92 9.76 -19.44
C GLY A 63 -14.05 10.56 -18.80
N LYS A 64 -14.35 10.32 -17.52
CA LYS A 64 -15.39 10.98 -16.72
C LYS A 64 -14.81 11.74 -15.52
N GLY A 65 -13.49 11.96 -15.51
CA GLY A 65 -12.78 12.70 -14.47
C GLY A 65 -12.18 11.83 -13.37
N ARG A 66 -12.13 10.50 -13.56
CA ARG A 66 -11.45 9.57 -12.64
C ARG A 66 -10.37 8.78 -13.35
N VAL A 67 -9.41 8.33 -12.56
CA VAL A 67 -8.27 7.51 -12.99
C VAL A 67 -8.07 6.36 -12.02
N ARG A 68 -7.77 5.19 -12.58
CA ARG A 68 -7.42 3.97 -11.87
C ARG A 68 -5.98 3.55 -12.17
#